data_AF-A0A7S1QWL3-F1
#
_entry.id   AF-A0A7S1QWL3-F1
#
_cell.length_a   1.000
_cell.length_b   1.000
_cell.length_c   1.000
_cell.angle_alpha   90.00
_cell.angle_beta   90.00
_cell.angle_gamma   90.00
#
_symmetry.space_group_name_H-M   'P 1'
#
loop_
_entity.id
_entity.type
_entity.pdbx_description
1 polymer ?
#
loop_
_entity_poly.entity_id
_entity_poly.type
_entity_poly.pdbx_seq_one_letter_code
_entity_poly.pdbx_strand_id
1 'polypeptide(L)'
;GRAAACGGGHAPLVAVGECGLDYDRLQFCDRRAQLEFLELQLEGLAKPLGLPLFLHCRTQEAAADLLAVLGRHRHALPTPPGVVHSFDGRLEDAQGFLALGFHVGLNGCSLRAAENLEVVRRLPAERLLLETDAPWCSIKATHAGRAFVRSSWEEVKKPEKWEEGRCVKDRCEPCHLRQVLEVVAGCRGVEPEALAAQVHENSLSVFFPSCG
;
A
#
# COMPACT_ATOMS: atom_id res chain seq x y z
N GLY A 1 -12.86 15.91 18.44
CA GLY A 1 -14.28 15.61 18.19
C GLY A 1 -14.34 14.45 17.24
N ARG A 2 -15.05 13.37 17.58
CA ARG A 2 -15.12 12.16 16.76
C ARG A 2 -15.77 12.50 15.41
N ALA A 3 -14.99 12.51 14.34
CA ALA A 3 -15.49 12.38 12.98
C ALA A 3 -15.82 10.89 12.72
N ALA A 4 -16.65 10.30 13.57
CA ALA A 4 -17.25 9.01 13.29
C ALA A 4 -18.53 9.31 12.52
N ALA A 5 -18.50 9.10 11.20
CA ALA A 5 -19.65 9.24 10.33
C ALA A 5 -20.67 8.13 10.61
N CYS A 6 -21.45 8.29 11.68
CA CYS A 6 -22.68 7.55 11.88
C CYS A 6 -23.80 8.28 11.14
N GLY A 7 -23.90 8.08 9.83
CA GLY A 7 -24.95 8.68 9.03
C GLY A 7 -24.92 8.24 7.57
N GLY A 8 -25.41 7.04 7.26
CA GLY A 8 -25.95 6.61 5.96
C GLY A 8 -25.11 6.77 4.68
N GLY A 9 -23.91 7.34 4.75
CA GLY A 9 -23.00 7.62 3.66
C GLY A 9 -21.57 7.55 4.19
N HIS A 10 -20.67 6.98 3.39
CA HIS A 10 -19.27 6.81 3.76
C HIS A 10 -18.62 8.18 4.07
N ALA A 11 -17.87 8.27 5.18
CA ALA A 11 -17.05 9.44 5.46
C ALA A 11 -16.06 9.65 4.28
N PRO A 12 -15.91 10.87 3.74
CA PRO A 12 -14.97 11.11 2.65
C PRO A 12 -13.50 10.96 3.07
N LEU A 13 -13.21 10.95 4.37
CA LEU A 13 -11.87 10.81 4.94
C LEU A 13 -11.78 9.48 5.72
N VAL A 14 -10.90 8.59 5.28
CA VAL A 14 -10.76 7.23 5.84
C VAL A 14 -9.37 6.92 6.40
N ALA A 15 -8.39 7.79 6.17
CA ALA A 15 -7.01 7.60 6.62
C ALA A 15 -6.28 8.93 6.82
N VAL A 16 -5.20 8.92 7.60
CA VAL A 16 -4.20 9.99 7.65
C VAL A 16 -3.00 9.57 6.79
N GLY A 17 -2.69 10.37 5.78
CA GLY A 17 -1.60 10.13 4.85
C GLY A 17 -1.84 10.81 3.50
N GLU A 18 -0.98 10.61 2.51
CA GLU A 18 0.25 9.81 2.59
C GLU A 18 1.33 10.51 3.42
N CYS A 19 1.92 9.81 4.38
CA CYS A 19 3.03 10.33 5.21
C CYS A 19 4.05 9.24 5.52
N GLY A 20 5.29 9.62 5.84
CA GLY A 20 6.36 8.64 6.09
C GLY A 20 7.73 9.16 5.71
N LEU A 21 8.62 8.26 5.30
CA LEU A 21 10.02 8.56 5.02
C LEU A 21 10.43 8.05 3.63
N ASP A 22 11.04 8.93 2.82
CA ASP A 22 11.57 8.62 1.50
C ASP A 22 13.01 9.13 1.38
N TYR A 23 13.97 8.24 1.61
CA TYR A 23 15.40 8.59 1.56
C TYR A 23 16.01 8.50 0.16
N ASP A 24 15.26 8.06 -0.85
CA ASP A 24 15.62 8.22 -2.27
C ASP A 24 15.30 9.63 -2.79
N ARG A 25 14.73 10.50 -1.94
CA ARG A 25 14.18 11.82 -2.28
C ARG A 25 14.71 12.95 -1.39
N LEU A 26 15.89 12.78 -0.79
CA LEU A 26 16.51 13.78 0.10
C LEU A 26 16.77 15.15 -0.56
N GLN A 27 16.82 15.21 -1.90
CA GLN A 27 16.89 16.46 -2.65
C GLN A 27 15.63 17.33 -2.54
N PHE A 28 14.48 16.75 -2.14
CA PHE A 28 13.21 17.47 -1.95
C PHE A 28 12.97 17.84 -0.49
N CYS A 29 13.33 16.97 0.44
CA CYS A 29 13.17 17.18 1.88
C CYS A 29 14.25 16.41 2.62
N ASP A 30 15.08 17.10 3.42
CA ASP A 30 16.17 16.45 4.14
C ASP A 30 15.64 15.49 5.23
N ARG A 31 16.50 14.55 5.64
CA ARG A 31 16.14 13.49 6.60
C ARG A 31 15.60 14.05 7.92
N ARG A 32 16.15 15.17 8.40
CA ARG A 32 15.75 15.78 9.68
C ARG A 32 14.32 16.32 9.57
N ALA A 33 14.03 17.04 8.50
CA ALA A 33 12.69 17.58 8.25
C ALA A 33 11.66 16.44 8.07
N GLN A 34 11.98 15.39 7.31
CA GLN A 34 11.07 14.24 7.15
C GLN A 34 10.70 13.61 8.50
N LEU A 35 11.67 13.39 9.39
CA LEU A 35 11.45 12.85 10.73
C LEU A 35 10.61 13.77 11.61
N GLU A 36 10.96 15.06 11.65
CA GLU A 36 10.26 16.08 12.45
C GLU A 36 8.77 16.17 12.06
N PHE A 37 8.47 16.26 10.76
CA PHE A 37 7.10 16.36 10.30
C PHE A 37 6.32 15.04 10.39
N LEU A 38 6.99 13.89 10.36
CA LEU A 38 6.33 12.60 10.64
C LEU A 38 5.80 12.56 12.08
N GLU A 39 6.63 12.91 13.06
CA GLU A 39 6.22 12.93 14.48
C GLU A 39 5.07 13.92 14.72
N LEU A 40 5.12 15.11 14.09
CA LEU A 40 4.03 16.10 14.17
C LEU A 40 2.72 15.58 13.55
N GLN A 41 2.77 14.83 12.45
CA GLN A 41 1.57 14.24 11.84
C GLN A 41 0.98 13.12 12.71
N LEU A 42 1.81 12.31 13.37
CA LEU A 42 1.34 11.28 14.29
C LEU A 42 0.60 11.88 15.50
N GLU A 43 1.21 12.87 16.17
CA GLU A 43 0.62 13.49 17.36
C GLU A 43 -0.52 14.46 17.02
N GLY A 44 -0.36 15.24 15.95
CA GLY A 44 -1.28 16.33 15.61
C GLY A 44 -2.45 15.93 14.72
N LEU A 45 -2.35 14.83 13.95
CA LEU A 45 -3.40 14.38 13.05
C LEU A 45 -3.88 12.97 13.40
N ALA A 46 -3.00 11.97 13.40
CA ALA A 46 -3.40 10.56 13.55
C ALA A 46 -4.07 10.30 14.91
N LYS A 47 -3.45 10.74 15.99
CA LYS A 47 -3.96 10.59 17.36
C LYS A 47 -5.33 11.24 17.60
N PRO A 48 -5.57 12.52 17.28
CA PRO A 48 -6.88 13.13 17.51
C PRO A 48 -7.97 12.65 16.54
N LEU A 49 -7.62 12.26 15.31
CA LEU A 49 -8.59 11.75 14.33
C LEU A 49 -8.95 10.28 14.57
N GLY A 50 -8.03 9.48 15.12
CA GLY A 50 -8.22 8.05 15.33
C GLY A 50 -8.40 7.26 14.03
N LEU A 51 -7.92 7.81 12.91
CA LEU A 51 -7.99 7.19 11.58
C LEU A 51 -6.69 6.42 11.27
N PRO A 52 -6.78 5.27 10.58
CA PRO A 52 -5.61 4.48 10.18
C PRO A 52 -4.62 5.31 9.35
N LEU A 53 -3.34 4.96 9.45
CA LEU A 53 -2.28 5.59 8.68
C LEU A 53 -2.14 4.96 7.28
N PHE A 54 -1.84 5.79 6.29
CA PHE A 54 -1.40 5.36 4.96
C PHE A 54 0.08 5.75 4.79
N LEU A 55 0.98 4.83 5.13
CA LEU A 55 2.40 5.11 5.34
C LEU A 55 3.26 4.86 4.09
N HIS A 56 4.11 5.83 3.76
CA HIS A 56 5.18 5.72 2.78
C HIS A 56 6.49 5.28 3.44
N CYS A 57 7.21 4.35 2.80
CA CYS A 57 8.54 3.96 3.24
C CYS A 57 9.41 3.59 2.02
N ARG A 58 10.54 4.28 1.84
CA ARG A 58 11.52 3.95 0.79
C ARG A 58 12.93 3.90 1.33
N THR A 59 13.65 2.83 0.98
CA THR A 59 14.96 2.40 1.51
C THR A 59 14.91 1.70 2.87
N GLN A 60 15.96 0.91 3.15
CA GLN A 60 16.11 0.16 4.40
C GLN A 60 16.33 1.10 5.61
N GLU A 61 17.09 2.18 5.41
CA GLU A 61 17.38 3.16 6.45
C GLU A 61 16.12 3.91 6.86
N ALA A 62 15.25 4.25 5.90
CA ALA A 62 13.96 4.86 6.19
C ALA A 62 13.04 3.88 6.94
N ALA A 63 13.05 2.58 6.60
CA ALA A 63 12.28 1.58 7.33
C ALA A 63 12.71 1.47 8.80
N ALA A 64 14.03 1.46 9.06
CA ALA A 64 14.56 1.41 10.42
C ALA A 64 14.14 2.64 11.24
N ASP A 65 14.26 3.83 10.68
CA ASP A 65 13.85 5.08 11.34
C ASP A 65 12.33 5.16 11.53
N LEU A 66 11.55 4.76 10.53
CA LEU A 66 10.09 4.75 10.59
C LEU A 66 9.61 3.80 11.69
N LEU A 67 10.15 2.59 11.77
CA LEU A 67 9.86 1.63 12.84
C LEU A 67 10.22 2.20 14.22
N ALA A 68 11.35 2.90 14.34
CA ALA A 68 11.76 3.51 15.59
C ALA A 68 10.79 4.64 16.01
N VAL A 69 10.38 5.51 15.08
CA VAL A 69 9.41 6.58 15.31
C VAL A 69 8.05 5.99 15.71
N LEU A 70 7.50 5.07 14.92
CA LEU A 70 6.22 4.41 15.20
C LEU A 70 6.26 3.68 16.55
N GLY A 71 7.40 3.09 16.91
CA GLY A 71 7.63 2.46 18.21
C GLY A 71 7.52 3.43 19.39
N ARG A 72 8.12 4.62 19.28
CA ARG A 72 8.01 5.68 20.31
C ARG A 72 6.59 6.26 20.40
N HIS A 73 5.92 6.38 19.26
CA HIS A 73 4.59 6.96 19.14
C HIS A 73 3.47 5.90 19.10
N ARG A 74 3.68 4.69 19.63
CA ARG A 74 2.64 3.63 19.65
C ARG A 74 1.31 4.09 20.27
N HIS A 75 1.38 4.98 21.25
CA HIS A 75 0.21 5.55 21.93
C HIS A 75 -0.63 6.50 21.05
N ALA A 76 -0.09 6.95 19.91
CA ALA A 76 -0.76 7.78 18.92
C ALA A 76 -1.40 6.95 17.79
N LEU A 77 -1.15 5.64 17.73
CA LEU A 77 -1.63 4.77 16.66
C LEU A 77 -3.05 4.26 16.95
N PRO A 78 -3.95 4.25 15.95
CA PRO A 78 -5.25 3.61 16.07
C PRO A 78 -5.13 2.08 16.01
N THR A 79 -6.25 1.37 16.15
CA THR A 79 -6.31 -0.08 15.96
C THR A 79 -7.44 -0.42 14.97
N PRO A 80 -7.12 -0.97 13.78
CA PRO A 80 -5.78 -1.22 13.26
C PRO A 80 -4.99 0.08 12.99
N PRO A 81 -3.64 0.05 13.06
CA PRO A 81 -2.81 1.25 12.94
C PRO A 81 -2.72 1.78 11.50
N GLY A 82 -2.94 0.93 10.48
CA GLY A 82 -2.94 1.31 9.08
C GLY A 82 -2.17 0.34 8.18
N VAL A 83 -1.61 0.88 7.10
CA VAL A 83 -0.85 0.16 6.07
C VAL A 83 0.47 0.86 5.77
N VAL A 84 1.51 0.07 5.49
CA VAL A 84 2.69 0.55 4.75
C VAL A 84 2.47 0.25 3.28
N HIS A 85 2.16 1.27 2.49
CA HIS A 85 1.74 1.15 1.11
C HIS A 85 2.93 1.00 0.17
N SER A 86 2.69 0.47 -1.03
CA SER A 86 3.67 0.31 -2.11
C SER A 86 4.98 -0.35 -1.64
N PHE A 87 4.86 -1.37 -0.79
CA PHE A 87 6.00 -1.98 -0.11
C PHE A 87 6.91 -2.72 -1.08
N ASP A 88 8.21 -2.42 -1.07
CA ASP A 88 9.25 -3.09 -1.86
C ASP A 88 10.49 -3.46 -1.02
N GLY A 89 10.39 -3.33 0.30
CA GLY A 89 11.47 -3.59 1.25
C GLY A 89 11.72 -5.08 1.51
N ARG A 90 12.56 -5.35 2.52
CA ARG A 90 12.96 -6.71 2.88
C ARG A 90 11.93 -7.36 3.81
N LEU A 91 11.98 -8.69 3.92
CA LEU A 91 11.07 -9.42 4.80
C LEU A 91 11.18 -8.98 6.26
N GLU A 92 12.40 -8.68 6.72
CA GLU A 92 12.67 -8.24 8.09
C GLU A 92 11.98 -6.90 8.39
N ASP A 93 11.98 -5.99 7.42
CA ASP A 93 11.34 -4.68 7.55
C ASP A 93 9.81 -4.86 7.61
N ALA A 94 9.25 -5.71 6.74
CA ALA A 94 7.83 -6.06 6.77
C ALA A 94 7.43 -6.67 8.12
N GLN A 95 8.22 -7.62 8.65
CA GLN A 95 7.97 -8.23 9.95
C GLN A 95 7.94 -7.21 11.10
N GLY A 96 8.80 -6.18 11.03
CA GLY A 96 8.76 -5.06 11.97
C GLY A 96 7.42 -4.32 11.95
N PHE A 97 6.91 -4.00 10.76
CA PHE A 97 5.62 -3.33 10.61
C PHE A 97 4.45 -4.23 11.03
N LEU A 98 4.48 -5.50 10.67
CA LEU A 98 3.49 -6.50 11.08
C LEU A 98 3.45 -6.67 12.61
N ALA A 99 4.61 -6.63 13.28
CA ALA A 99 4.70 -6.70 14.74
C ALA A 99 4.10 -5.46 15.44
N LEU A 100 4.02 -4.34 14.74
CA LEU A 100 3.29 -3.13 15.17
C LEU A 100 1.80 -3.18 14.80
N GLY A 101 1.33 -4.22 14.10
CA GLY A 101 -0.06 -4.42 13.70
C GLY A 101 -0.43 -3.79 12.35
N PHE A 102 0.53 -3.25 11.60
CA PHE A 102 0.29 -2.70 10.27
C PHE A 102 -0.01 -3.81 9.25
N HIS A 103 -0.70 -3.42 8.19
CA HIS A 103 -0.82 -4.20 6.96
C HIS A 103 0.26 -3.78 5.96
N VAL A 104 0.45 -4.60 4.93
CA VAL A 104 1.42 -4.36 3.84
C VAL A 104 0.66 -4.20 2.53
N GLY A 105 0.81 -3.04 1.89
CA GLY A 105 0.24 -2.73 0.57
C GLY A 105 1.17 -3.18 -0.55
N LEU A 106 0.61 -3.90 -1.52
CA LEU A 106 1.34 -4.45 -2.66
C LEU A 106 0.78 -3.91 -3.98
N ASN A 107 1.67 -3.44 -4.85
CA ASN A 107 1.36 -3.01 -6.22
C ASN A 107 2.38 -3.59 -7.21
N GLY A 108 2.34 -3.17 -8.48
CA GLY A 108 3.30 -3.68 -9.48
C GLY A 108 4.76 -3.29 -9.24
N CYS A 109 5.06 -2.28 -8.40
CA CYS A 109 6.41 -2.00 -7.94
C CYS A 109 6.91 -3.02 -6.91
N SER A 110 6.01 -3.58 -6.09
CA SER A 110 6.27 -4.67 -5.14
C SER A 110 6.54 -6.04 -5.80
N LEU A 111 6.51 -6.12 -7.14
CA LEU A 111 6.49 -7.39 -7.89
C LEU A 111 7.55 -7.43 -9.01
N ARG A 112 8.55 -6.53 -8.93
CA ARG A 112 9.54 -6.31 -9.98
C ARG A 112 10.61 -7.40 -10.04
N ALA A 113 11.18 -7.77 -8.90
CA ALA A 113 12.30 -8.69 -8.81
C ALA A 113 11.89 -10.03 -8.16
N ALA A 114 12.71 -11.06 -8.35
CA ALA A 114 12.44 -12.38 -7.78
C ALA A 114 12.43 -12.33 -6.24
N GLU A 115 13.31 -11.51 -5.66
CA GLU A 115 13.42 -11.25 -4.23
C GLU A 115 12.15 -10.60 -3.67
N ASN A 116 11.51 -9.69 -4.43
CA ASN A 116 10.23 -9.12 -4.01
C ASN A 116 9.14 -10.20 -3.93
N LEU A 117 9.10 -11.13 -4.90
CA LEU A 117 8.14 -12.23 -4.88
C LEU A 117 8.38 -13.19 -3.70
N GLU A 118 9.64 -13.42 -3.31
CA GLU A 118 9.97 -14.20 -2.10
C GLU A 118 9.45 -13.53 -0.82
N VAL A 119 9.55 -12.21 -0.72
CA VAL A 119 8.95 -11.46 0.40
C VAL A 119 7.42 -11.63 0.37
N VAL A 120 6.79 -11.36 -0.77
CA VAL A 120 5.33 -11.47 -0.95
C VAL A 120 4.81 -12.87 -0.60
N ARG A 121 5.54 -13.95 -0.90
CA ARG A 121 5.18 -15.32 -0.52
C ARG A 121 5.08 -15.54 0.98
N ARG A 122 5.92 -14.84 1.76
CA ARG A 122 6.08 -15.06 3.20
C ARG A 122 5.18 -14.17 4.05
N LEU A 123 4.56 -13.15 3.45
CA LEU A 123 3.62 -12.28 4.16
C LEU A 123 2.33 -13.05 4.55
N PRO A 124 1.73 -12.79 5.72
CA PRO A 124 0.43 -13.35 6.08
C PRO A 124 -0.69 -12.78 5.21
N ALA A 125 -1.61 -13.62 4.72
CA ALA A 125 -2.65 -13.22 3.76
C ALA A 125 -3.64 -12.21 4.37
N GLU A 126 -3.96 -12.38 5.65
CA GLU A 126 -4.77 -11.50 6.49
C GLU A 126 -4.12 -10.14 6.78
N ARG A 127 -2.89 -9.92 6.31
CA ARG A 127 -2.16 -8.64 6.43
C ARG A 127 -1.86 -7.99 5.09
N LEU A 128 -2.36 -8.54 3.98
CA LEU A 128 -2.14 -8.01 2.65
C LEU A 128 -3.24 -7.02 2.25
N LEU A 129 -2.83 -5.93 1.62
CA LEU A 129 -3.67 -5.02 0.86
C LEU A 129 -3.12 -4.94 -0.56
N LEU A 130 -4.00 -4.80 -1.55
CA LEU A 130 -3.59 -4.66 -2.95
C LEU A 130 -3.95 -3.25 -3.43
N GLU A 131 -3.06 -2.67 -4.22
CA GLU A 131 -3.24 -1.36 -4.83
C GLU A 131 -2.57 -1.31 -6.21
N THR A 132 -2.87 -0.27 -7.00
CA THR A 132 -2.23 -0.08 -8.30
C THR A 132 -1.15 0.98 -8.28
N ASP A 133 -1.27 1.97 -7.40
CA ASP A 133 -0.53 3.24 -7.45
C ASP A 133 -0.62 3.92 -8.84
N ALA A 134 -1.78 3.77 -9.49
CA ALA A 134 -2.00 4.34 -10.81
C ALA A 134 -1.85 5.88 -10.78
N PRO A 135 -1.16 6.50 -11.75
CA PRO A 135 -0.81 5.96 -13.07
C PRO A 135 0.53 5.20 -13.15
N TRP A 136 1.17 4.94 -12.01
CA TRP A 136 2.49 4.32 -11.90
C TRP A 136 2.42 2.80 -11.73
N CYS A 137 3.59 2.19 -11.50
CA CYS A 137 3.72 0.78 -11.10
C CYS A 137 3.05 -0.25 -12.01
N SER A 138 2.93 0.00 -13.33
CA SER A 138 2.52 -1.04 -14.29
C SER A 138 3.44 -2.27 -14.20
N ILE A 139 2.86 -3.47 -14.29
CA ILE A 139 3.65 -4.71 -14.38
C ILE A 139 4.20 -4.82 -15.80
N LYS A 140 5.52 -4.69 -15.94
CA LYS A 140 6.19 -4.68 -17.25
C LYS A 140 6.65 -6.07 -17.66
N ALA A 141 6.94 -6.24 -18.95
CA ALA A 141 7.48 -7.48 -19.50
C ALA A 141 8.77 -7.97 -18.81
N THR A 142 9.56 -7.03 -18.28
CA THR A 142 10.82 -7.31 -17.58
C THR A 142 10.67 -7.65 -16.10
N HIS A 143 9.47 -7.49 -15.52
CA HIS A 143 9.24 -7.77 -14.10
C HIS A 143 9.07 -9.27 -13.87
N ALA A 144 9.61 -9.80 -12.78
CA ALA A 144 9.47 -11.20 -12.38
C ALA A 144 8.00 -11.61 -12.25
N GLY A 145 7.15 -10.72 -11.72
CA GLY A 145 5.71 -10.96 -11.59
C GLY A 145 4.98 -11.20 -12.92
N ARG A 146 5.53 -10.76 -14.05
CA ARG A 146 4.86 -10.85 -15.36
C ARG A 146 4.43 -12.27 -15.73
N ALA A 147 5.17 -13.29 -15.31
CA ALA A 147 4.88 -14.70 -15.63
C ALA A 147 3.49 -15.16 -15.16
N PHE A 148 2.95 -14.53 -14.11
CA PHE A 148 1.66 -14.88 -13.51
C PHE A 148 0.47 -14.11 -14.10
N VAL A 149 0.72 -12.99 -14.80
CA VAL A 149 -0.35 -12.18 -15.38
C VAL A 149 -1.10 -12.94 -16.48
N ARG A 150 -2.44 -12.87 -16.44
CA ARG A 150 -3.37 -13.48 -17.39
C ARG A 150 -4.33 -12.45 -17.99
N SER A 151 -4.77 -11.47 -17.22
CA SER A 151 -5.68 -10.43 -17.69
C SER A 151 -4.99 -9.40 -18.60
N SER A 152 -5.74 -8.91 -19.59
CA SER A 152 -5.32 -7.86 -20.52
C SER A 152 -6.50 -6.98 -20.93
N TRP A 153 -6.22 -5.72 -21.28
CA TRP A 153 -7.20 -4.76 -21.80
C TRP A 153 -6.80 -4.31 -23.18
N GLU A 154 -7.77 -3.82 -23.95
CA GLU A 154 -7.46 -3.14 -25.21
C GLU A 154 -6.76 -1.81 -24.94
N GLU A 155 -5.66 -1.57 -25.65
CA GLU A 155 -4.83 -0.40 -25.43
C GLU A 155 -4.69 0.46 -26.68
N VAL A 156 -4.66 1.77 -26.50
CA VAL A 156 -4.14 2.72 -27.48
C VAL A 156 -2.66 3.00 -27.20
N LYS A 157 -1.84 3.04 -28.25
CA LYS A 157 -0.38 3.17 -28.11
C LYS A 157 0.09 4.57 -27.70
N LYS A 158 -0.73 5.59 -27.94
CA LYS A 158 -0.39 7.00 -27.79
C LYS A 158 -1.52 7.71 -27.04
N PRO A 159 -1.24 8.52 -26.01
CA PRO A 159 -2.25 9.23 -25.25
C PRO A 159 -3.15 10.12 -26.11
N GLU A 160 -2.61 10.72 -27.18
CA GLU A 160 -3.37 11.61 -28.07
C GLU A 160 -4.40 10.86 -28.93
N LYS A 161 -4.32 9.53 -28.98
CA LYS A 161 -5.28 8.66 -29.65
C LYS A 161 -6.23 7.98 -28.66
N TRP A 162 -6.45 8.59 -27.49
CA TRP A 162 -7.37 8.07 -26.48
C TRP A 162 -8.75 7.79 -27.08
N GLU A 163 -9.32 6.66 -26.68
CA GLU A 163 -10.62 6.17 -27.11
C GLU A 163 -11.34 5.61 -25.89
N GLU A 164 -12.64 5.91 -25.78
CA GLU A 164 -13.47 5.42 -24.68
C GLU A 164 -13.47 3.88 -24.65
N GLY A 165 -13.41 3.30 -23.45
CA GLY A 165 -13.36 1.84 -23.27
C GLY A 165 -11.98 1.21 -23.44
N ARG A 166 -10.93 2.00 -23.77
CA ARG A 166 -9.57 1.49 -23.97
C ARG A 166 -8.56 2.14 -23.03
N CYS A 167 -7.61 1.35 -22.55
CA CYS A 167 -6.51 1.84 -21.73
C CYS A 167 -5.46 2.55 -22.59
N VAL A 168 -4.61 3.36 -21.98
CA VAL A 168 -3.45 3.96 -22.66
C VAL A 168 -2.20 3.15 -22.32
N LYS A 169 -1.46 2.71 -23.34
CA LYS A 169 -0.22 1.96 -23.16
C LYS A 169 0.73 2.70 -22.21
N ASP A 170 1.34 1.94 -21.29
CA ASP A 170 2.28 2.42 -20.27
C ASP A 170 1.68 3.38 -19.22
N ARG A 171 0.35 3.57 -19.20
CA ARG A 171 -0.37 4.26 -18.11
C ARG A 171 -1.12 3.23 -17.28
N CYS A 172 -0.68 3.00 -16.04
CA CYS A 172 -1.44 2.14 -15.14
C CYS A 172 -2.80 2.76 -14.81
N GLU A 173 -3.77 1.92 -14.50
CA GLU A 173 -5.16 2.31 -14.21
C GLU A 173 -5.71 1.38 -13.11
N PRO A 174 -6.73 1.80 -12.35
CA PRO A 174 -7.29 0.98 -11.27
C PRO A 174 -7.77 -0.41 -11.71
N CYS A 175 -8.23 -0.58 -12.95
CA CYS A 175 -8.62 -1.89 -13.48
C CYS A 175 -7.47 -2.91 -13.50
N HIS A 176 -6.22 -2.44 -13.58
CA HIS A 176 -5.03 -3.29 -13.53
C HIS A 176 -4.75 -3.90 -12.15
N LEU A 177 -5.55 -3.57 -11.12
CA LEU A 177 -5.51 -4.25 -9.82
C LEU A 177 -5.68 -5.77 -9.97
N ARG A 178 -6.46 -6.22 -10.97
CA ARG A 178 -6.59 -7.65 -11.29
C ARG A 178 -5.25 -8.30 -11.64
N GLN A 179 -4.33 -7.59 -12.30
CA GLN A 179 -2.99 -8.13 -12.59
C GLN A 179 -2.15 -8.24 -11.32
N VAL A 180 -2.23 -7.26 -10.41
CA VAL A 180 -1.55 -7.34 -9.11
C VAL A 180 -2.05 -8.57 -8.33
N LEU A 181 -3.37 -8.77 -8.27
CA LEU A 181 -3.99 -9.96 -7.67
C LEU A 181 -3.47 -11.27 -8.30
N GLU A 182 -3.45 -11.37 -9.63
CA GLU A 182 -2.97 -12.56 -10.34
C GLU A 182 -1.53 -12.90 -9.99
N VAL A 183 -0.66 -11.88 -9.88
CA VAL A 183 0.74 -12.09 -9.49
C VAL A 183 0.86 -12.55 -8.05
N VAL A 184 0.19 -11.88 -7.11
CA VAL A 184 0.28 -12.21 -5.68
C VAL A 184 -0.32 -13.60 -5.42
N ALA A 185 -1.46 -13.93 -6.04
CA ALA A 185 -2.07 -15.25 -5.94
C ALA A 185 -1.17 -16.33 -6.58
N GLY A 186 -0.72 -16.09 -7.80
CA GLY A 186 0.12 -17.03 -8.56
C GLY A 186 1.46 -17.32 -7.88
N CYS A 187 2.13 -16.31 -7.31
CA CYS A 187 3.38 -16.55 -6.62
C CYS A 187 3.18 -17.31 -5.30
N ARG A 188 2.03 -17.17 -4.64
CA ARG A 188 1.67 -17.86 -3.40
C ARG A 188 1.04 -19.24 -3.62
N GLY A 189 0.72 -19.61 -4.87
CA GLY A 189 0.08 -20.88 -5.18
C GLY A 189 -1.34 -20.99 -4.62
N VAL A 190 -2.06 -19.86 -4.54
CA VAL A 190 -3.46 -19.81 -4.07
C VAL A 190 -4.38 -19.36 -5.19
N GLU A 191 -5.67 -19.70 -5.07
CA GLU A 191 -6.68 -19.26 -6.04
C GLU A 191 -6.89 -17.74 -5.97
N PRO A 192 -6.90 -17.02 -7.10
CA PRO A 192 -7.07 -15.57 -7.14
C PRO A 192 -8.34 -15.09 -6.45
N GLU A 193 -9.45 -15.80 -6.60
CA GLU A 193 -10.75 -15.43 -6.04
C GLU A 193 -10.77 -15.55 -4.51
N ALA A 194 -10.08 -16.55 -3.95
CA ALA A 194 -9.94 -16.71 -2.50
C ALA A 194 -9.07 -15.59 -1.91
N LEU A 195 -7.95 -15.26 -2.56
CA LEU A 195 -7.10 -14.14 -2.15
C LEU A 195 -7.85 -12.80 -2.28
N ALA A 196 -8.63 -12.61 -3.34
CA ALA A 196 -9.43 -11.41 -3.56
C ALA A 196 -10.42 -11.17 -2.42
N ALA A 197 -11.13 -12.23 -1.99
CA ALA A 197 -12.03 -12.15 -0.84
C ALA A 197 -11.28 -11.71 0.43
N GLN A 198 -10.14 -12.33 0.73
CA GLN A 198 -9.34 -12.00 1.90
C GLN A 198 -8.83 -10.55 1.88
N VAL A 199 -8.22 -10.08 0.78
CA VAL A 199 -7.67 -8.71 0.72
C VAL A 199 -8.75 -7.64 0.68
N HIS A 200 -9.95 -7.99 0.20
CA HIS A 200 -11.12 -7.13 0.28
C HIS A 200 -11.60 -7.00 1.73
N GLU A 201 -11.73 -8.11 2.47
CA GLU A 201 -12.05 -8.09 3.90
C GLU A 201 -11.00 -7.31 4.72
N ASN A 202 -9.71 -7.50 4.43
CA ASN A 202 -8.64 -6.74 5.07
C ASN A 202 -8.82 -5.23 4.83
N SER A 203 -9.06 -4.82 3.58
CA SER A 203 -9.31 -3.41 3.21
C SER A 203 -10.49 -2.80 3.96
N LEU A 204 -11.60 -3.54 4.03
CA LEU A 204 -12.78 -3.13 4.80
C LEU A 204 -12.47 -2.99 6.28
N SER A 205 -11.74 -3.94 6.87
CA SER A 205 -11.41 -3.90 8.30
C SER A 205 -10.52 -2.72 8.69
N VAL A 206 -9.67 -2.25 7.77
CA VAL A 206 -8.75 -1.13 8.01
C VAL A 206 -9.43 0.21 7.78
N PHE A 207 -10.04 0.42 6.60
CA PHE A 207 -10.49 1.75 6.18
C PHE A 207 -12.00 1.96 6.30
N PHE A 208 -12.77 0.88 6.41
CA PHE A 208 -14.24 0.92 6.45
C PHE A 208 -14.81 0.03 7.56
N PRO A 209 -14.28 0.09 8.80
CA PRO A 209 -14.79 -0.77 9.87
C PRO A 209 -16.27 -0.45 10.12
N SER A 210 -17.08 -1.49 10.32
CA SER A 210 -18.48 -1.32 10.69
C SER A 210 -18.56 -0.49 11.98
N CYS A 211 -19.42 0.52 12.00
CA CYS A 211 -19.70 1.24 13.24
C CYS A 211 -20.31 0.24 14.24
N GLY A 212 -19.58 -0.05 15.31
CA GLY A 212 -20.11 -0.72 16.50
C GLY A 212 -21.02 0.20 17.30
#